data_AF-A0A161MLB3-F1
#
_entry.id   AF-A0A161MLB3-F1
#
_cell.length_a   1.000
_cell.length_b   1.000
_cell.length_c   1.000
_cell.angle_alpha   90.00
_cell.angle_beta   90.00
_cell.angle_gamma   90.00
#
_symmetry.space_group_name_H-M   'P 1'
#
loop_
_entity.id
_entity.type
_entity.pdbx_description
1 polymer ?
#
loop_
_entity_poly.entity_id
_entity_poly.type
_entity_poly.pdbx_seq_one_letter_code
_entity_poly.pdbx_strand_id
1 'polypeptide(L)'
;AYMFGVFIGAVTLGSLADKYGRKTVFYVSAIAQLLLSTSIAFVTNYYLFLILSMLYGVFGSAGSYITAFVLAMELVGPSKRTVCGITFQAVFAIGIMLVAVWGFLITNHVTLQFVYGLHSLLLIGHWWLIDESPRWLWAQGRVAECVDIVARGVKLNGSPEIDKAHFVSVGKAKTRTAHGPSATIADMFKT
;
A
#
# COMPACT_ATOMS: atom_id res chain seq x y z
N ALA A 1 -9.25 -8.10 18.91
CA ALA A 1 -7.88 -8.35 18.41
C ALA A 1 -7.63 -7.71 17.04
N TYR A 2 -8.42 -8.04 16.00
CA TYR A 2 -8.20 -7.52 14.63
C TYR A 2 -8.12 -5.97 14.55
N MET A 3 -9.14 -5.24 14.99
CA MET A 3 -9.17 -3.77 14.91
C MET A 3 -8.06 -3.09 15.72
N PHE A 4 -7.66 -3.70 16.83
CA PHE A 4 -6.50 -3.24 17.59
C PHE A 4 -5.20 -3.43 16.79
N GLY A 5 -5.08 -4.55 16.07
CA GLY A 5 -4.02 -4.75 15.08
C GLY A 5 -4.05 -3.72 13.95
N VAL A 6 -5.23 -3.38 13.42
CA VAL A 6 -5.37 -2.31 12.41
C VAL A 6 -4.83 -0.98 12.93
N PHE A 7 -5.18 -0.61 14.16
CA PHE A 7 -4.67 0.60 14.80
C PHE A 7 -3.14 0.59 14.93
N ILE A 8 -2.57 -0.49 15.48
CA ILE A 8 -1.11 -0.65 15.61
C ILE A 8 -0.43 -0.59 14.24
N GLY A 9 -1.00 -1.28 13.25
CA GLY A 9 -0.48 -1.30 11.90
C GLY A 9 -0.51 0.08 11.25
N ALA A 10 -1.56 0.87 11.46
CA ALA A 10 -1.68 2.21 10.86
C ALA A 10 -0.55 3.13 11.34
N VAL A 11 -0.20 3.05 12.63
CA VAL A 11 0.91 3.82 13.22
C VAL A 11 2.26 3.30 12.74
N THR A 12 2.46 1.98 12.74
CA THR A 12 3.77 1.35 12.50
C THR A 12 4.08 1.19 11.02
N LEU A 13 3.21 0.51 10.26
CA LEU A 13 3.42 0.21 8.84
C LEU A 13 3.23 1.43 7.95
N GLY A 14 2.43 2.43 8.37
CA GLY A 14 2.39 3.74 7.70
C GLY A 14 3.76 4.42 7.71
N SER A 15 4.35 4.54 8.90
CA SER A 15 5.71 5.08 9.07
C SER A 15 6.75 4.25 8.30
N LEU A 16 6.59 2.93 8.29
CA LEU A 16 7.47 2.03 7.54
C LEU A 16 7.35 2.23 6.02
N ALA A 17 6.14 2.43 5.51
CA ALA A 17 5.88 2.68 4.09
C ALA A 17 6.48 4.01 3.62
N ASP A 18 6.46 5.03 4.49
CA ASP A 18 7.11 6.31 4.21
C ASP A 18 8.64 6.19 4.18
N LYS A 19 9.22 5.27 4.96
CA LYS A 19 10.68 5.04 5.00
C LYS A 19 11.19 4.12 3.91
N TYR A 20 10.52 2.98 3.68
CA TYR A 20 11.01 1.90 2.81
C TYR A 20 10.31 1.80 1.45
N GLY A 21 9.27 2.61 1.23
CA GLY A 21 8.49 2.63 0.01
C GLY A 21 7.12 2.00 0.18
N ARG A 22 6.13 2.56 -0.53
CA ARG A 22 4.73 2.19 -0.38
C ARG A 22 4.49 0.86 -1.08
N LYS A 23 5.09 0.68 -2.26
CA LYS A 23 5.07 -0.58 -3.00
C LYS A 23 5.67 -1.71 -2.17
N THR A 24 6.86 -1.51 -1.60
CA THR A 24 7.54 -2.54 -0.81
C THR A 24 6.69 -3.03 0.37
N VAL A 25 6.15 -2.10 1.17
CA VAL A 25 5.33 -2.47 2.35
C VAL A 25 4.02 -3.13 1.93
N PHE A 26 3.38 -2.67 0.85
CA PHE A 26 2.18 -3.32 0.30
C PHE A 26 2.38 -4.80 0.04
N TYR A 27 3.44 -5.16 -0.70
CA TYR A 27 3.68 -6.55 -1.09
C TYR A 27 4.20 -7.44 0.03
N VAL A 28 5.08 -6.92 0.91
CA VAL A 28 5.47 -7.64 2.13
C VAL A 28 4.22 -7.98 2.95
N SER A 29 3.30 -7.02 3.05
CA SER A 29 2.05 -7.21 3.76
C SER A 29 1.10 -8.17 3.05
N ALA A 30 1.06 -8.18 1.71
CA ALA A 30 0.28 -9.15 0.93
C ALA A 30 0.78 -10.59 1.14
N ILE A 31 2.11 -10.80 1.17
CA ILE A 31 2.69 -12.11 1.48
C ILE A 31 2.36 -12.51 2.93
N ALA A 32 2.49 -11.58 3.88
CA ALA A 32 2.14 -11.83 5.27
C ALA A 32 0.65 -12.21 5.41
N GLN A 33 -0.27 -11.57 4.69
CA GLN A 33 -1.69 -11.93 4.69
C GLN A 33 -1.94 -13.35 4.19
N LEU A 34 -1.27 -13.77 3.12
CA LEU A 34 -1.37 -15.14 2.61
C LEU A 34 -0.95 -16.15 3.69
N LEU A 35 0.20 -15.93 4.32
CA LEU A 35 0.71 -16.82 5.37
C LEU A 35 -0.17 -16.81 6.62
N LEU A 36 -0.67 -15.64 7.03
CA LEU A 36 -1.49 -15.50 8.22
C LEU A 36 -2.89 -16.09 8.04
N SER A 37 -3.55 -15.87 6.90
CA SER A 37 -4.88 -16.43 6.62
C SER A 37 -4.85 -17.96 6.55
N THR A 38 -3.86 -18.54 5.88
CA THR A 38 -3.65 -19.99 5.84
C THR A 38 -3.31 -20.54 7.22
N SER A 39 -2.52 -19.82 8.03
CA SER A 39 -2.23 -20.23 9.41
C SER A 39 -3.48 -20.22 10.29
N ILE A 40 -4.34 -19.20 10.17
CA ILE A 40 -5.60 -19.09 10.92
C ILE A 40 -6.52 -20.29 10.66
N ALA A 41 -6.49 -20.86 9.46
CA ALA A 41 -7.31 -22.01 9.07
C ALA A 41 -7.08 -23.25 9.96
N PHE A 42 -5.90 -23.41 10.54
CA PHE A 42 -5.52 -24.61 11.32
C PHE A 42 -5.54 -24.38 12.84
N VAL A 43 -5.91 -23.18 13.28
CA VAL A 43 -5.76 -22.81 14.68
C VAL A 43 -6.96 -23.28 15.49
N THR A 44 -6.69 -24.12 16.48
CA THR A 44 -7.68 -24.61 17.45
C THR A 44 -7.61 -23.88 18.80
N ASN A 45 -6.49 -23.21 19.09
CA ASN A 45 -6.28 -22.45 20.32
C ASN A 45 -6.78 -21.01 20.19
N TYR A 46 -7.70 -20.60 21.06
CA TYR A 46 -8.30 -19.27 21.05
C TYR A 46 -7.29 -18.11 21.18
N TYR A 47 -6.28 -18.23 22.06
CA TYR A 47 -5.27 -17.17 22.23
C TYR A 47 -4.38 -17.03 21.00
N LEU A 48 -3.99 -18.15 20.38
CA LEU A 48 -3.24 -18.13 19.12
C LEU A 48 -4.08 -17.52 18.00
N PHE A 49 -5.37 -17.80 17.95
CA PHE A 49 -6.30 -17.20 17.00
C PHE A 49 -6.37 -15.67 17.17
N LEU A 50 -6.41 -15.17 18.42
CA LEU A 50 -6.40 -13.74 18.70
C LEU A 50 -5.11 -13.07 18.22
N ILE A 51 -3.95 -13.68 18.48
CA ILE A 51 -2.65 -13.14 18.06
C ILE A 51 -2.57 -13.08 16.53
N LEU A 52 -2.91 -14.18 15.85
CA LEU A 52 -2.89 -14.24 14.39
C LEU A 52 -3.92 -13.28 13.77
N SER A 53 -5.11 -13.16 14.35
CA SER A 53 -6.12 -12.19 13.91
C SER A 53 -5.65 -10.74 14.09
N MET A 54 -4.89 -10.45 15.16
CA MET A 54 -4.29 -9.13 15.37
C MET A 54 -3.22 -8.85 14.30
N LEU A 55 -2.31 -9.79 14.06
CA LEU A 55 -1.28 -9.66 13.02
C LEU A 55 -1.92 -9.54 11.63
N TYR A 56 -2.99 -10.29 11.36
CA TYR A 56 -3.74 -10.18 10.13
C TYR A 56 -4.37 -8.79 9.98
N GLY A 57 -4.81 -8.15 11.07
CA GLY A 57 -5.23 -6.73 11.05
C GLY A 57 -4.10 -5.76 10.73
N VAL A 58 -2.91 -5.97 11.31
CA VAL A 58 -1.71 -5.16 11.08
C VAL A 58 -1.33 -5.17 9.60
N PHE A 59 -1.06 -6.34 9.03
CA PHE A 59 -0.61 -6.48 7.64
C PHE A 59 -1.76 -6.40 6.62
N GLY A 60 -2.95 -6.86 7.01
CA GLY A 60 -4.19 -6.80 6.23
C GLY A 60 -4.59 -5.40 5.83
N SER A 61 -5.02 -4.64 6.84
CA SER A 61 -5.60 -3.33 6.63
C SER A 61 -4.51 -2.28 6.46
N ALA A 62 -3.63 -2.12 7.44
CA ALA A 62 -2.68 -1.01 7.41
C ALA A 62 -1.54 -1.24 6.42
N GLY A 63 -0.99 -2.46 6.42
CA GLY A 63 0.16 -2.81 5.59
C GLY A 63 -0.15 -2.91 4.10
N SER A 64 -1.35 -3.33 3.73
CA SER A 64 -1.74 -3.53 2.32
C SER A 64 -2.83 -2.56 1.87
N TYR A 65 -4.00 -2.54 2.51
CA TYR A 65 -5.12 -1.70 2.03
C TYR A 65 -4.78 -0.21 2.07
N ILE A 66 -4.26 0.31 3.19
CA ILE A 66 -3.91 1.74 3.32
C ILE A 66 -2.74 2.11 2.40
N THR A 67 -1.68 1.30 2.36
CA THR A 67 -0.51 1.58 1.51
C THR A 67 -0.84 1.51 0.03
N ALA A 68 -1.69 0.56 -0.41
CA ALA A 68 -2.17 0.48 -1.79
C ALA A 68 -3.02 1.70 -2.16
N PHE A 69 -3.91 2.12 -1.27
CA PHE A 69 -4.73 3.31 -1.50
C PHE A 69 -3.85 4.56 -1.67
N VAL A 70 -2.89 4.77 -0.77
CA VAL A 70 -1.95 5.89 -0.86
C VAL A 70 -1.14 5.81 -2.16
N LEU A 71 -0.58 4.64 -2.49
CA LEU A 71 0.19 4.43 -3.71
C LEU A 71 -0.62 4.77 -4.96
N ALA A 72 -1.86 4.29 -5.06
CA ALA A 72 -2.76 4.61 -6.17
C ALA A 72 -3.01 6.12 -6.29
N MET A 73 -3.26 6.79 -5.16
CA MET A 73 -3.51 8.23 -5.13
C MET A 73 -2.28 9.09 -5.45
N GLU A 74 -1.08 8.57 -5.19
CA GLU A 74 0.20 9.21 -5.53
C GLU A 74 0.60 9.02 -6.99
N LEU A 75 0.20 7.90 -7.62
CA LEU A 75 0.41 7.63 -9.05
C LEU A 75 -0.52 8.44 -9.95
N VAL A 76 -1.71 8.80 -9.45
CA VAL A 76 -2.73 9.51 -10.22
C VAL A 76 -2.59 11.04 -10.06
N GLY A 77 -2.72 11.74 -11.19
CA GLY A 77 -2.70 13.21 -11.23
C GLY A 77 -3.85 13.84 -10.44
N PRO A 78 -3.70 15.09 -9.94
CA PRO A 78 -4.68 15.73 -9.05
C PRO A 78 -6.13 15.73 -9.58
N SER A 79 -6.32 15.89 -10.89
CA SER A 79 -7.63 15.95 -11.53
C SER A 79 -8.40 14.61 -11.52
N LYS A 80 -7.69 13.48 -11.39
CA LYS A 80 -8.27 12.14 -11.43
C LYS A 80 -8.32 11.46 -10.06
N ARG A 81 -7.79 12.08 -9.02
CA ARG A 81 -7.73 11.54 -7.65
C ARG A 81 -9.10 11.16 -7.08
N THR A 82 -10.11 12.02 -7.25
CA THR A 82 -11.46 11.73 -6.77
C THR A 82 -12.03 10.47 -7.41
N VAL A 83 -11.92 10.35 -8.74
CA VAL A 83 -12.39 9.18 -9.48
C VAL A 83 -11.63 7.91 -9.08
N CYS A 84 -10.30 8.01 -8.95
CA CYS A 84 -9.47 6.90 -8.47
C CYS A 84 -9.89 6.45 -7.07
N GLY A 85 -10.08 7.38 -6.14
CA GLY A 85 -10.51 7.07 -4.78
C GLY A 85 -11.89 6.42 -4.71
N ILE A 86 -12.87 6.94 -5.45
CA ILE A 86 -14.21 6.34 -5.54
C ILE A 86 -14.14 4.94 -6.14
N THR A 87 -13.37 4.76 -7.21
CA THR A 87 -13.19 3.44 -7.86
C THR A 87 -12.57 2.44 -6.88
N PHE A 88 -11.55 2.87 -6.12
CA PHE A 88 -10.92 2.03 -5.11
C PHE A 88 -11.92 1.58 -4.03
N GLN A 89 -12.74 2.50 -3.53
CA GLN A 89 -13.80 2.18 -2.55
C GLN A 89 -14.89 1.28 -3.14
N ALA A 90 -15.27 1.48 -4.40
CA ALA A 90 -16.24 0.63 -5.09
C ALA A 90 -15.72 -0.82 -5.21
N VAL A 91 -14.45 -1.00 -5.61
CA VAL A 91 -13.80 -2.32 -5.67
C VAL A 91 -13.72 -2.95 -4.28
N PHE A 92 -13.44 -2.16 -3.23
CA PHE A 92 -13.46 -2.64 -1.85
C PHE A 92 -14.85 -3.14 -1.42
N ALA A 93 -15.91 -2.39 -1.73
CA ALA A 93 -17.29 -2.80 -1.46
C ALA A 93 -17.66 -4.11 -2.19
N ILE A 94 -17.25 -4.24 -3.46
CA ILE A 94 -17.41 -5.48 -4.23
C ILE A 94 -16.67 -6.64 -3.54
N GLY A 95 -15.45 -6.42 -3.06
CA GLY A 95 -14.69 -7.40 -2.28
C GLY A 95 -15.44 -7.88 -1.04
N ILE A 96 -16.04 -6.97 -0.27
CA ILE A 96 -16.84 -7.34 0.91
C ILE A 96 -18.05 -8.20 0.51
N MET A 97 -18.75 -7.85 -0.57
CA MET A 97 -19.86 -8.66 -1.07
C MET A 97 -19.41 -10.06 -1.49
N LEU A 98 -18.25 -10.18 -2.16
CA LEU A 98 -17.67 -11.47 -2.52
C LEU A 98 -17.34 -12.33 -1.29
N VAL A 99 -16.83 -11.73 -0.21
CA VAL A 99 -16.60 -12.44 1.06
C VAL A 99 -17.91 -13.04 1.60
N ALA A 100 -19.02 -12.30 1.57
CA ALA A 100 -20.32 -12.82 1.99
C ALA A 100 -20.82 -13.97 1.11
N VAL A 101 -20.63 -13.87 -0.21
CA VAL A 101 -20.97 -14.96 -1.16
C VAL A 101 -20.15 -16.21 -0.86
N TRP A 102 -18.84 -16.09 -0.63
CA TRP A 102 -18.00 -17.24 -0.27
C TRP A 102 -18.42 -17.87 1.05
N GLY A 103 -18.75 -17.06 2.06
CA GLY A 103 -19.25 -17.55 3.34
C GLY A 103 -20.61 -18.27 3.24
N PHE A 104 -21.43 -17.92 2.26
CA PHE A 104 -22.68 -18.64 1.98
C PHE A 104 -22.44 -19.97 1.24
N LEU A 105 -21.54 -19.98 0.27
CA LEU A 105 -21.27 -21.17 -0.57
C LEU A 105 -20.41 -22.23 0.13
N ILE A 106 -19.49 -21.81 1.01
CA ILE A 106 -18.50 -22.69 1.63
C ILE A 106 -18.77 -22.78 3.13
N THR A 107 -19.28 -23.94 3.56
CA THR A 107 -19.56 -24.23 4.98
C THR A 107 -18.33 -24.64 5.78
N ASN A 108 -17.28 -25.15 5.12
CA ASN A 108 -16.04 -25.52 5.77
C ASN A 108 -15.15 -24.29 6.00
N HIS A 109 -14.93 -23.94 7.27
CA HIS A 109 -14.13 -22.78 7.66
C HIS A 109 -12.68 -22.83 7.18
N VAL A 110 -12.06 -24.02 7.12
CA VAL A 110 -10.67 -24.20 6.66
C VAL A 110 -10.59 -23.87 5.17
N THR A 111 -11.47 -24.47 4.37
CA THR A 111 -11.55 -24.19 2.93
C THR A 111 -11.84 -22.71 2.66
N LEU A 112 -12.73 -22.11 3.45
CA LEU A 112 -13.06 -20.69 3.34
C LEU A 112 -11.85 -19.79 3.59
N GLN A 113 -11.06 -20.08 4.63
CA GLN A 113 -9.82 -19.34 4.90
C GLN A 113 -8.79 -19.49 3.78
N PHE A 114 -8.68 -20.68 3.17
CA PHE A 114 -7.82 -20.87 2.00
C PHE A 114 -8.28 -20.04 0.81
N VAL A 115 -9.58 -19.95 0.55
CA VAL A 115 -10.13 -19.11 -0.52
C VAL A 115 -9.80 -17.64 -0.26
N TYR A 116 -9.92 -17.16 0.98
CA TYR A 116 -9.52 -15.79 1.33
C TYR A 116 -8.01 -15.56 1.16
N GLY A 117 -7.18 -16.53 1.57
CA GLY A 117 -5.74 -16.49 1.33
C GLY A 117 -5.39 -16.41 -0.15
N LEU A 118 -6.07 -17.19 -0.99
CA LEU A 118 -5.86 -17.21 -2.43
C LEU A 118 -6.10 -15.85 -3.10
N HIS A 119 -7.06 -15.05 -2.61
CA HIS A 119 -7.25 -13.68 -3.11
C HIS A 119 -6.02 -12.80 -2.88
N SER A 120 -5.19 -13.09 -1.88
CA SER A 120 -3.92 -12.38 -1.66
C SER A 120 -2.90 -12.65 -2.78
N LEU A 121 -2.98 -13.78 -3.49
CA LEU A 121 -2.11 -14.04 -4.65
C LEU A 121 -2.40 -13.10 -5.82
N LEU A 122 -3.65 -12.69 -6.01
CA LEU A 122 -4.02 -11.69 -7.02
C LEU A 122 -3.34 -10.34 -6.72
N LEU A 123 -3.18 -10.02 -5.43
CA LEU A 123 -2.45 -8.82 -5.02
C LEU A 123 -0.96 -8.92 -5.32
N ILE A 124 -0.36 -10.12 -5.26
CA ILE A 124 1.07 -10.33 -5.53
C ILE A 124 1.35 -10.33 -7.04
N GLY A 125 0.43 -10.89 -7.84
CA GLY A 125 0.63 -11.11 -9.28
C GLY A 125 0.85 -9.85 -10.12
N HIS A 126 0.48 -8.68 -9.60
CA HIS A 126 0.64 -7.42 -10.33
C HIS A 126 1.90 -6.61 -9.94
N TRP A 127 2.88 -7.25 -9.28
CA TRP A 127 4.15 -6.62 -8.85
C TRP A 127 4.89 -5.87 -9.97
N TRP A 128 4.95 -6.43 -11.17
CA TRP A 128 5.68 -5.80 -12.29
C TRP A 128 4.91 -4.67 -12.96
N LEU A 129 3.59 -4.58 -12.75
CA LEU A 129 2.77 -3.54 -13.38
C LEU A 129 2.76 -2.24 -12.58
N ILE A 130 2.89 -2.30 -11.25
CA ILE A 130 2.81 -1.13 -10.39
C ILE A 130 4.19 -0.50 -10.20
N ASP A 131 4.28 0.80 -10.49
CA ASP A 131 5.43 1.62 -10.16
C ASP A 131 5.44 2.03 -8.68
N GLU A 132 6.62 2.35 -8.15
CA GLU A 132 6.73 2.97 -6.83
C GLU A 132 6.24 4.42 -6.87
N SER A 133 5.84 4.95 -5.72
CA SER A 133 5.36 6.31 -5.60
C SER A 133 6.37 7.35 -6.11
N PRO A 134 6.01 8.21 -7.09
CA PRO A 134 6.86 9.31 -7.54
C PRO A 134 7.20 10.29 -6.41
N ARG A 135 6.25 10.51 -5.50
CA ARG A 135 6.43 11.38 -4.33
C ARG A 135 7.44 10.81 -3.36
N TRP A 136 7.36 9.52 -3.08
CA TRP A 136 8.33 8.84 -2.24
C TRP A 136 9.73 8.88 -2.88
N LEU A 137 9.84 8.55 -4.16
CA LEU A 137 11.12 8.57 -4.88
C LEU A 137 11.77 9.96 -4.87
N TRP A 138 10.97 11.01 -5.05
CA TRP A 138 11.44 12.38 -4.92
C TRP A 138 11.98 12.68 -3.51
N ALA A 139 11.24 12.31 -2.47
CA ALA A 139 11.63 12.52 -1.08
C ALA A 139 12.91 11.74 -0.70
N GLN A 140 13.10 10.55 -1.27
CA GLN A 140 14.31 9.74 -1.11
C GLN A 140 15.50 10.19 -1.98
N GLY A 141 15.36 11.28 -2.74
CA GLY A 141 16.40 11.78 -3.64
C GLY A 141 16.64 10.92 -4.90
N ARG A 142 15.77 9.93 -5.15
CA ARG A 142 15.78 9.08 -6.36
C ARG A 142 15.09 9.79 -7.53
N VAL A 143 15.57 11.00 -7.83
CA VAL A 143 14.95 11.94 -8.79
C VAL A 143 14.86 11.35 -10.20
N ALA A 144 15.88 10.62 -10.65
CA ALA A 144 15.89 10.03 -11.99
C ALA A 144 14.73 9.04 -12.21
N GLU A 145 14.48 8.16 -11.24
CA GLU A 145 13.39 7.19 -11.29
C GLU A 145 12.03 7.85 -11.19
N CYS A 146 11.90 8.86 -10.31
CA CYS A 146 10.70 9.69 -10.23
C CYS A 146 10.35 10.31 -11.59
N VAL A 147 11.33 10.95 -12.25
CA VAL A 147 11.12 11.60 -13.55
C VAL A 147 10.75 10.58 -14.63
N ASP A 148 11.32 9.38 -14.61
CA ASP A 148 10.98 8.37 -15.60
C ASP A 148 9.53 7.86 -15.45
N ILE A 149 9.09 7.58 -14.22
CA ILE A 149 7.69 7.18 -13.95
C ILE A 149 6.72 8.28 -14.38
N VAL A 150 7.00 9.54 -14.03
CA VAL A 150 6.17 10.68 -14.42
C VAL A 150 6.14 10.85 -15.94
N ALA A 151 7.29 10.73 -16.62
CA ALA A 151 7.36 10.82 -18.08
C ALA A 151 6.51 9.74 -18.77
N ARG A 152 6.55 8.49 -18.28
CA ARG A 152 5.69 7.41 -18.77
C ARG A 152 4.21 7.75 -18.57
N GLY A 153 3.84 8.27 -17.40
CA GLY A 153 2.47 8.70 -17.12
C GLY A 153 1.99 9.83 -18.03
N VAL A 154 2.84 10.84 -18.29
CA VAL A 154 2.57 11.94 -19.23
C VAL A 154 2.32 11.42 -20.64
N LYS A 155 3.18 10.50 -21.11
CA LYS A 155 3.04 9.86 -22.43
C LYS A 155 1.74 9.08 -22.55
N LEU A 156 1.37 8.30 -21.52
CA LEU A 156 0.11 7.55 -21.49
C LEU A 156 -1.13 8.45 -21.51
N ASN A 157 -1.03 9.65 -20.94
CA ASN A 157 -2.10 10.65 -20.95
C ASN A 157 -2.17 11.47 -22.25
N GLY A 158 -1.29 11.22 -23.23
CA GLY A 158 -1.24 11.97 -24.49
C GLY A 158 -0.74 13.41 -24.36
N SER A 159 -0.09 13.74 -23.24
CA SER A 159 0.48 15.07 -23.00
C SER A 159 1.86 15.22 -23.67
N PRO A 160 2.32 16.46 -23.94
CA PRO A 160 3.64 16.72 -24.54
C PRO A 160 4.78 16.09 -23.73
N GLU A 161 5.80 15.61 -24.44
CA GLU A 161 6.98 15.00 -23.81
C GLU A 161 7.72 16.02 -22.93
N ILE A 162 8.16 15.57 -21.76
CA ILE A 162 8.87 16.40 -20.78
C ILE A 162 10.38 16.27 -20.95
N ASP A 163 11.11 17.37 -20.80
CA ASP A 163 12.58 17.35 -20.77
C ASP A 163 13.07 16.69 -19.48
N LYS A 164 13.32 15.38 -19.55
CA LYS A 164 13.79 14.57 -18.43
C LYS A 164 15.10 15.13 -17.84
N ALA A 165 16.02 15.62 -18.67
CA ALA A 165 17.34 16.07 -18.21
C ALA A 165 17.22 17.36 -17.38
N HIS A 166 16.36 18.29 -17.81
CA HIS A 166 16.05 19.49 -17.06
C HIS A 166 15.40 19.17 -15.70
N PHE A 167 14.37 18.31 -15.66
CA PHE A 167 13.72 17.99 -14.38
C PHE A 167 14.62 17.23 -13.41
N VAL A 168 15.52 16.38 -13.92
CA VAL A 168 16.51 15.68 -13.09
C VAL A 168 17.53 16.65 -12.49
N SER A 169 18.03 17.62 -13.27
CA SER A 169 19.01 18.59 -12.78
C SER A 169 18.40 19.51 -11.70
N VAL A 170 17.19 20.02 -11.94
CA VAL A 170 16.43 20.84 -11.00
C VAL A 170 16.10 20.05 -9.72
N GLY A 171 15.66 18.81 -9.86
CA GLY A 171 15.34 17.96 -8.71
C GLY A 171 16.55 17.66 -7.85
N LYS A 172 17.70 17.30 -8.46
CA LYS A 172 18.95 17.07 -7.71
C LYS A 172 19.44 18.32 -6.99
N ALA A 173 19.33 19.50 -7.58
CA ALA A 173 19.69 20.76 -6.94
C ALA A 173 18.82 21.02 -5.70
N LYS A 174 17.51 20.81 -5.81
CA LYS A 174 16.54 21.06 -4.72
C LYS A 174 16.63 20.03 -3.58
N THR A 175 16.91 18.77 -3.89
CA THR A 175 17.15 17.74 -2.86
C THR A 175 18.44 18.02 -2.08
N ARG A 176 19.52 18.49 -2.74
CA ARG A 176 20.78 18.86 -2.06
C ARG A 176 20.60 20.01 -1.06
N THR A 177 19.75 20.99 -1.37
CA THR A 177 19.43 22.10 -0.46
C THR A 177 18.52 21.71 0.70
N ALA A 178 17.75 20.62 0.58
CA ALA A 178 16.75 20.21 1.57
C ALA A 178 17.30 19.29 2.68
N HIS A 179 18.56 18.85 2.61
CA HIS A 179 19.21 17.97 3.61
C HIS A 179 19.60 18.69 4.92
N GLY A 180 18.83 19.69 5.36
CA GLY A 180 18.90 20.24 6.71
C GLY A 180 18.43 19.22 7.76
N PRO A 181 18.63 19.49 9.07
CA PRO A 181 18.36 18.52 10.14
C PRO A 181 16.93 17.97 10.06
N SER A 182 16.80 16.65 10.16
CA SER A 182 15.53 15.92 10.09
C SER A 182 14.57 16.43 11.16
N ALA A 183 13.53 17.15 10.76
CA ALA A 183 12.47 17.59 11.66
C ALA A 183 11.81 16.36 12.30
N THR A 184 11.75 16.35 13.63
CA THR A 184 11.17 15.24 14.41
C THR A 184 9.70 15.54 14.70
N ILE A 185 8.88 14.51 14.96
CA ILE A 185 7.46 14.67 15.34
C ILE A 185 7.29 15.65 16.52
N ALA A 186 8.26 15.71 17.43
CA ALA A 186 8.29 16.66 18.54
C ALA A 186 8.40 18.13 18.08
N ASP A 187 8.98 18.39 16.91
CA ASP A 187 9.09 19.75 16.35
C ASP A 187 7.76 20.26 15.77
N MET A 188 6.81 19.36 15.48
CA MET A 188 5.45 19.77 15.06
C MET A 188 4.64 20.41 16.20
N PHE A 189 5.01 20.16 17.46
CA PHE A 189 4.31 20.67 18.65
C PHE A 189 5.04 21.83 19.32
N LYS A 190 6.16 22.28 18.75
CA LYS A 190 6.83 23.51 19.17
C LYS A 190 6.19 24.70 18.46
N THR A 191 5.06 25.16 19.01
CA THR A 191 4.52 26.51 18.79
C THR A 191 4.91 27.40 19.96
#